data_AF-Q5JM38-F1
#
_entry.id   AF-Q5JM38-F1
#
_cell.length_a   1.000
_cell.length_b   1.000
_cell.length_c   1.000
_cell.angle_alpha   90.00
_cell.angle_beta   90.00
_cell.angle_gamma   90.00
#
_symmetry.space_group_name_H-M   'P 1'
#
loop_
_entity.id
_entity.type
_entity.pdbx_description
1 polymer ?
#
loop_
_entity_poly.entity_id
_entity_poly.type
_entity_poly.pdbx_seq_one_letter_code
_entity_poly.pdbx_strand_id
1 'polypeptide(L)'
;MEDDPTCGPILDNVAIKKLFTPDKPKDNVVSNGDFEEGPWMFPNTSFGVLLPTNLDEQTSALPGWMIESNRAVRFVDSDQYTIPQGKRAIELLSGKEGIISQMVETTPQKEYSLTFTLGSAGDSCQPPMAVMAFAGDQAQNFHYSPMGNATSQAANVTFTARAERTRVAFYSVYYNTRSDDHSSLCGPVIDDVRVWGLNGAAGLKASIGLLLGIVSIVSLMLF
;
A
#
# COMPACT_ATOMS: atom_id res chain seq x y z
N MET A 1 -1.51 4.56 46.36
CA MET A 1 -1.71 3.41 45.49
C MET A 1 -0.43 2.63 45.62
N GLU A 2 -0.44 1.51 46.34
CA GLU A 2 0.73 0.61 46.39
C GLU A 2 0.86 -0.04 45.01
N ASP A 3 2.06 -0.02 44.44
CA ASP A 3 2.35 -0.70 43.20
C ASP A 3 2.25 -2.21 43.45
N ASP A 4 1.29 -2.87 42.78
CA ASP A 4 1.17 -4.32 42.80
C ASP A 4 2.49 -4.92 42.24
N PRO A 5 3.24 -5.71 43.00
CA PRO A 5 4.52 -6.27 42.56
C PRO A 5 4.40 -7.25 41.39
N THR A 6 3.17 -7.67 41.04
CA THR A 6 2.89 -8.47 39.84
C THR A 6 2.67 -7.61 38.59
N CYS A 7 2.53 -6.29 38.75
CA CYS A 7 2.37 -5.35 37.65
C CYS A 7 3.73 -4.84 37.18
N GLY A 8 4.12 -5.22 35.97
CA GLY A 8 5.34 -4.74 35.33
C GLY A 8 5.47 -5.28 33.90
N PRO A 9 6.35 -4.71 33.08
CA PRO A 9 6.61 -5.24 31.75
C PRO A 9 7.25 -6.63 31.86
N ILE A 10 6.73 -7.58 31.09
CA ILE A 10 7.31 -8.93 30.96
C ILE A 10 8.18 -8.94 29.70
N LEU A 11 9.43 -9.37 29.83
CA LEU A 11 10.34 -9.65 28.73
C LEU A 11 10.52 -11.16 28.63
N ASP A 12 10.26 -11.72 27.46
CA ASP A 12 10.40 -13.16 27.19
C ASP A 12 11.52 -13.40 26.18
N ASN A 13 11.28 -13.04 24.91
CA ASN A 13 12.24 -13.19 23.82
C ASN A 13 12.71 -11.84 23.26
N VAL A 14 14.00 -11.77 22.92
CA VAL A 14 14.60 -10.62 22.24
C VAL A 14 15.28 -11.09 20.97
N ALA A 15 14.97 -10.44 19.85
CA ALA A 15 15.62 -10.66 18.57
C ALA A 15 16.18 -9.34 18.04
N ILE A 16 17.36 -9.40 17.42
CA ILE A 16 18.00 -8.27 16.76
C ILE A 16 18.23 -8.65 15.31
N LYS A 17 17.59 -7.91 14.40
CA LYS A 17 17.79 -8.05 12.96
C LYS A 17 18.39 -6.76 12.43
N LYS A 18 19.47 -6.88 11.65
CA LYS A 18 19.95 -5.76 10.84
C LYS A 18 18.99 -5.60 9.65
N LEU A 19 18.38 -4.42 9.54
CA LEU A 19 17.52 -4.08 8.43
C LEU A 19 18.34 -3.55 7.27
N PHE A 20 17.91 -3.89 6.06
CA PHE A 20 18.47 -3.35 4.82
C PHE A 20 17.39 -2.57 4.09
N THR A 21 17.77 -1.55 3.33
CA THR A 21 16.83 -0.93 2.38
C THR A 21 16.94 -1.71 1.08
N PRO A 22 15.87 -2.38 0.61
CA PRO A 22 15.89 -3.07 -0.67
C PRO A 22 16.16 -2.10 -1.82
N ASP A 23 16.83 -2.61 -2.86
CA ASP A 23 17.00 -1.86 -4.09
C ASP A 23 15.64 -1.56 -4.73
N LYS A 24 15.49 -0.35 -5.25
CA LYS A 24 14.23 0.05 -5.91
C LYS A 24 14.06 -0.72 -7.23
N PRO A 25 12.92 -1.39 -7.46
CA PRO A 25 12.63 -2.01 -8.74
C PRO A 25 12.67 -0.97 -9.87
N LYS A 26 13.09 -1.39 -11.07
CA LYS A 26 13.16 -0.51 -12.23
C LYS A 26 11.77 0.10 -12.51
N ASP A 27 11.75 1.41 -12.75
CA ASP A 27 10.54 2.21 -13.03
C ASP A 27 9.52 2.33 -11.87
N ASN A 28 9.79 1.73 -10.70
CA ASN A 28 9.04 1.95 -9.46
C ASN A 28 9.83 2.89 -8.54
N VAL A 29 9.23 4.04 -8.19
CA VAL A 29 9.92 5.01 -7.31
C VAL A 29 9.77 4.71 -5.82
N VAL A 30 8.90 3.75 -5.47
CA VAL A 30 8.71 3.22 -4.11
C VAL A 30 9.80 2.19 -3.80
N SER A 31 10.44 2.32 -2.63
CA SER A 31 11.25 1.26 -2.02
C SER A 31 10.42 0.40 -1.08
N ASN A 32 10.69 -0.91 -1.05
CA ASN A 32 10.07 -1.86 -0.10
C ASN A 32 8.54 -1.77 -0.06
N GLY A 33 7.91 -1.63 -1.23
CA GLY A 33 6.45 -1.48 -1.33
C GLY A 33 5.69 -2.79 -1.17
N ASP A 34 6.38 -3.91 -1.34
CA ASP A 34 5.92 -5.28 -1.04
C ASP A 34 6.18 -5.68 0.42
N PHE A 35 6.80 -4.80 1.22
CA PHE A 35 7.04 -4.98 2.65
C PHE A 35 7.82 -6.26 3.04
N GLU A 36 8.51 -6.91 2.10
CA GLU A 36 9.23 -8.16 2.37
C GLU A 36 10.42 -7.97 3.31
N GLU A 37 10.92 -6.73 3.44
CA GLU A 37 11.96 -6.37 4.40
C GLU A 37 11.38 -5.55 5.56
N GLY A 38 11.50 -6.11 6.77
CA GLY A 38 10.99 -5.52 8.01
C GLY A 38 11.60 -6.20 9.24
N PRO A 39 11.04 -5.98 10.45
CA PRO A 39 11.57 -6.52 11.68
C PRO A 39 11.56 -8.05 11.71
N TRP A 40 12.25 -8.63 12.69
CA TRP A 40 12.24 -10.07 12.89
C TRP A 40 10.84 -10.56 13.27
N MET A 41 10.36 -11.59 12.56
CA MET A 41 9.13 -12.30 12.88
C MET A 41 9.49 -13.59 13.60
N PHE A 42 8.94 -13.80 14.80
CA PHE A 42 9.15 -15.05 15.52
C PHE A 42 8.31 -16.17 14.89
N PRO A 43 8.92 -17.32 14.54
CA PRO A 43 8.16 -18.44 14.01
C PRO A 43 7.16 -18.96 15.05
N ASN A 44 6.02 -19.47 14.60
CA ASN A 44 4.95 -20.01 15.45
C ASN A 44 4.35 -19.01 16.45
N THR A 45 4.34 -17.72 16.13
CA THR A 45 3.67 -16.68 16.93
C THR A 45 2.57 -16.01 16.13
N SER A 46 1.42 -15.73 16.75
CA SER A 46 0.18 -15.31 16.07
C SER A 46 -0.16 -13.82 16.19
N PHE A 47 0.80 -12.97 16.56
CA PHE A 47 0.51 -11.58 16.97
C PHE A 47 1.03 -10.50 16.02
N GLY A 48 1.79 -10.88 14.99
CA GLY A 48 2.55 -9.93 14.18
C GLY A 48 3.53 -9.09 15.00
N VAL A 49 4.05 -8.01 14.43
CA VAL A 49 4.92 -7.05 15.14
C VAL A 49 4.30 -5.68 15.08
N LEU A 50 4.00 -5.10 16.25
CA LEU A 50 3.53 -3.71 16.35
C LEU A 50 4.68 -2.74 16.08
N LEU A 51 4.52 -1.90 15.08
CA LEU A 51 5.46 -0.85 14.71
C LEU A 51 4.94 0.48 15.26
N PRO A 52 5.52 1.03 16.34
CA PRO A 52 5.09 2.31 16.87
C PRO A 52 5.49 3.45 15.92
N THR A 53 5.00 4.65 16.23
CA THR A 53 5.48 5.90 15.63
C THR A 53 7.00 5.96 15.68
N ASN A 54 7.61 6.40 14.59
CA ASN A 54 9.06 6.60 14.55
C ASN A 54 9.46 7.67 15.57
N LEU A 55 10.58 7.42 16.28
CA LEU A 55 11.12 8.37 17.27
C LEU A 55 11.81 9.57 16.62
N ASP A 56 12.41 9.35 15.45
CA ASP A 56 13.02 10.39 14.62
C ASP A 56 12.75 10.09 13.13
N GLU A 57 12.98 11.07 12.27
CA GLU A 57 12.74 10.95 10.82
C GLU A 57 13.76 10.06 10.09
N GLN A 58 14.83 9.63 10.77
CA GLN A 58 15.96 8.93 10.12
C GLN A 58 15.90 7.42 10.30
N THR A 59 15.26 6.94 11.37
CA THR A 59 15.25 5.53 11.74
C THR A 59 13.83 4.98 11.66
N SER A 60 13.67 3.87 10.94
CA SER A 60 12.41 3.15 10.84
C SER A 60 12.61 1.64 10.96
N ALA A 61 11.67 1.00 11.66
CA ALA A 61 11.56 -0.46 11.70
C ALA A 61 11.06 -1.04 10.36
N LEU A 62 10.53 -0.19 9.47
CA LEU A 62 10.10 -0.54 8.12
C LEU A 62 10.94 0.24 7.09
N PRO A 63 11.99 -0.36 6.50
CA PRO A 63 12.90 0.33 5.62
C PRO A 63 12.18 1.05 4.47
N GLY A 64 12.49 2.34 4.29
CA GLY A 64 11.86 3.21 3.28
C GLY A 64 10.50 3.79 3.68
N TRP A 65 9.90 3.36 4.79
CA TRP A 65 8.58 3.81 5.22
C TRP A 65 8.63 4.43 6.62
N MET A 66 7.76 5.40 6.86
CA MET A 66 7.60 6.07 8.16
C MET A 66 6.22 5.77 8.73
N ILE A 67 6.16 5.51 10.03
CA ILE A 67 4.93 5.48 10.83
C ILE A 67 4.82 6.85 11.48
N GLU A 68 3.94 7.70 10.95
CA GLU A 68 3.91 9.14 11.27
C GLU A 68 2.98 9.50 12.43
N SER A 69 1.99 8.66 12.72
CA SER A 69 0.92 9.01 13.65
C SER A 69 1.01 8.22 14.95
N ASN A 70 0.25 8.66 15.95
CA ASN A 70 0.36 8.26 17.36
C ASN A 70 -0.09 6.81 17.66
N ARG A 71 -0.54 6.04 16.67
CA ARG A 71 -0.80 4.61 16.82
C ARG A 71 0.13 3.77 15.97
N ALA A 72 0.38 2.57 16.51
CA ALA A 72 1.15 1.56 15.81
C ALA A 72 0.39 1.02 14.59
N VAL A 73 1.14 0.54 13.61
CA VAL A 73 0.66 -0.39 12.58
C VAL A 73 1.19 -1.79 12.87
N ARG A 74 0.62 -2.84 12.27
CA ARG A 74 1.11 -4.22 12.49
C ARG A 74 1.80 -4.73 11.24
N PHE A 75 3.03 -5.18 11.39
CA PHE A 75 3.73 -5.98 10.40
C PHE A 75 3.30 -7.43 10.55
N VAL A 76 2.78 -8.03 9.48
CA VAL A 76 2.17 -9.36 9.48
C VAL A 76 2.86 -10.28 8.48
N ASP A 77 2.71 -11.59 8.69
CA ASP A 77 3.22 -12.60 7.76
C ASP A 77 2.20 -13.66 7.34
N SER A 78 2.55 -14.36 6.24
CA SER A 78 1.75 -15.41 5.63
C SER A 78 1.60 -16.67 6.47
N ASP A 79 2.40 -16.83 7.53
CA ASP A 79 2.34 -18.03 8.35
C ASP A 79 1.07 -18.03 9.22
N GLN A 80 0.56 -16.84 9.57
CA GLN A 80 -0.60 -16.67 10.44
C GLN A 80 -1.70 -15.78 9.86
N TYR A 81 -1.37 -14.95 8.87
CA TYR A 81 -2.30 -13.99 8.27
C TYR A 81 -2.49 -14.26 6.78
N THR A 82 -3.61 -13.78 6.27
CA THR A 82 -3.82 -13.68 4.83
C THR A 82 -3.08 -12.47 4.30
N ILE A 83 -2.08 -12.72 3.45
CA ILE A 83 -1.24 -11.68 2.86
C ILE A 83 -1.58 -11.56 1.36
N PRO A 84 -1.75 -10.34 0.82
CA PRO A 84 -2.08 -10.18 -0.59
C PRO A 84 -1.02 -10.72 -1.57
N GLN A 85 0.27 -10.50 -1.29
CA GLN A 85 1.39 -10.97 -2.09
C GLN A 85 2.59 -11.35 -1.21
N GLY A 86 3.41 -12.30 -1.67
CA GLY A 86 4.67 -12.61 -0.98
C GLY A 86 4.45 -13.26 0.39
N LYS A 87 5.18 -12.78 1.40
CA LYS A 87 5.16 -13.32 2.76
C LYS A 87 4.87 -12.27 3.82
N ARG A 88 4.87 -10.98 3.49
CA ARG A 88 4.76 -9.89 4.45
C ARG A 88 3.80 -8.81 3.96
N ALA A 89 3.16 -8.12 4.89
CA ALA A 89 2.35 -6.93 4.59
C ALA A 89 2.21 -6.05 5.83
N ILE A 90 1.53 -4.92 5.66
CA ILE A 90 1.17 -4.00 6.74
C ILE A 90 -0.32 -4.01 6.97
N GLU A 91 -0.74 -4.27 8.19
CA GLU A 91 -2.10 -4.04 8.65
C GLU A 91 -2.21 -2.66 9.30
N LEU A 92 -3.13 -1.84 8.78
CA LEU A 92 -3.37 -0.49 9.28
C LEU A 92 -4.33 -0.55 10.47
N LEU A 93 -3.79 -0.51 11.68
CA LEU A 93 -4.58 -0.58 12.90
C LEU A 93 -5.34 0.72 13.11
N SER A 94 -6.67 0.62 13.14
CA SER A 94 -7.55 1.61 13.77
C SER A 94 -7.40 3.08 13.34
N GLY A 95 -8.26 3.46 12.39
CA GLY A 95 -8.60 4.85 12.12
C GLY A 95 -7.44 5.69 11.59
N LYS A 96 -7.64 7.01 11.63
CA LYS A 96 -6.74 8.02 11.05
C LYS A 96 -5.44 8.22 11.85
N GLU A 97 -5.14 7.29 12.74
CA GLU A 97 -4.08 7.36 13.74
C GLU A 97 -2.95 6.35 13.50
N GLY A 98 -3.12 5.40 12.58
CA GLY A 98 -2.07 4.50 12.08
C GLY A 98 -1.69 4.85 10.64
N ILE A 99 -0.86 5.88 10.46
CA ILE A 99 -0.46 6.38 9.14
C ILE A 99 0.91 5.83 8.78
N ILE A 100 1.03 5.17 7.62
CA ILE A 100 2.33 4.91 7.00
C ILE A 100 2.56 5.83 5.81
N SER A 101 3.81 6.21 5.57
CA SER A 101 4.16 7.06 4.43
C SER A 101 5.56 6.81 3.88
N GLN A 102 5.78 7.27 2.65
CA GLN A 102 7.09 7.35 2.02
C GLN A 102 7.17 8.62 1.17
N MET A 103 8.30 9.33 1.27
CA MET A 103 8.65 10.40 0.34
C MET A 103 9.31 9.77 -0.89
N VAL A 104 8.60 9.74 -2.03
CA VAL A 104 9.12 9.18 -3.29
C VAL A 104 9.62 10.28 -4.22
N GLU A 105 10.66 9.98 -4.98
CA GLU A 105 11.20 10.88 -6.00
C GLU A 105 10.23 10.96 -7.19
N THR A 106 9.89 12.17 -7.61
CA THR A 106 8.97 12.44 -8.72
C THR A 106 9.50 13.59 -9.57
N THR A 107 8.95 13.81 -10.76
CA THR A 107 9.26 14.98 -11.58
C THR A 107 8.06 15.90 -11.63
N PRO A 108 8.18 17.20 -11.31
CA PRO A 108 7.10 18.17 -11.42
C PRO A 108 6.39 18.10 -12.78
N GLN A 109 5.06 18.27 -12.77
CA GLN A 109 4.17 18.24 -13.93
C GLN A 109 4.08 16.89 -14.68
N LYS A 110 4.80 15.85 -14.24
CA LYS A 110 4.65 14.50 -14.76
C LYS A 110 3.52 13.77 -14.04
N GLU A 111 2.77 12.98 -14.80
CA GLU A 111 1.69 12.13 -14.30
C GLU A 111 2.24 10.78 -13.82
N TYR A 112 1.70 10.29 -12.71
CA TYR A 112 2.07 9.03 -12.07
C TYR A 112 0.81 8.27 -11.69
N SER A 113 0.95 6.95 -11.56
CA SER A 113 -0.07 6.10 -10.95
C SER A 113 0.51 5.43 -9.73
N LEU A 114 -0.08 5.73 -8.57
CA LEU A 114 0.08 4.97 -7.35
C LEU A 114 -0.86 3.76 -7.43
N THR A 115 -0.31 2.56 -7.28
CA THR A 115 -1.08 1.32 -7.19
C THR A 115 -0.72 0.58 -5.92
N PHE A 116 -1.67 -0.16 -5.39
CA PHE A 116 -1.50 -0.98 -4.19
C PHE A 116 -2.58 -2.04 -4.15
N THR A 117 -2.36 -3.05 -3.32
CA THR A 117 -3.36 -4.07 -3.01
C THR A 117 -3.85 -3.84 -1.59
N LEU A 118 -5.18 -3.90 -1.39
CA LEU A 118 -5.80 -3.87 -0.06
C LEU A 118 -6.61 -5.14 0.19
N GLY A 119 -6.60 -5.61 1.44
CA GLY A 119 -7.20 -6.90 1.81
C GLY A 119 -7.64 -6.98 3.26
N SER A 120 -8.06 -8.18 3.66
CA SER A 120 -8.29 -8.57 5.04
C SER A 120 -7.17 -9.50 5.51
N ALA A 121 -6.72 -9.33 6.75
CA ALA A 121 -5.71 -10.20 7.36
C ALA A 121 -6.26 -11.59 7.71
N GLY A 122 -7.58 -11.78 7.71
CA GLY A 122 -8.22 -13.03 8.14
C GLY A 122 -8.18 -13.26 9.65
N ASP A 123 -7.96 -12.21 10.44
CA ASP A 123 -7.77 -12.22 11.89
C ASP A 123 -9.05 -11.87 12.68
N SER A 124 -10.21 -12.22 12.11
CA SER A 124 -11.53 -11.92 12.68
C SER A 124 -11.87 -10.41 12.72
N CYS A 125 -11.17 -9.56 11.96
CA CYS A 125 -11.46 -8.13 11.89
C CYS A 125 -12.86 -7.84 11.31
N GLN A 126 -13.63 -7.00 11.99
CA GLN A 126 -15.02 -6.72 11.62
C GLN A 126 -15.12 -5.76 10.43
N PRO A 127 -15.90 -6.05 9.37
CA PRO A 127 -16.21 -5.08 8.34
C PRO A 127 -17.18 -4.00 8.85
N PRO A 128 -17.28 -2.83 8.18
CA PRO A 128 -16.60 -2.46 6.93
C PRO A 128 -15.13 -2.08 7.14
N MET A 129 -14.30 -2.30 6.12
CA MET A 129 -12.89 -1.88 6.10
C MET A 129 -12.61 -0.88 4.96
N ALA A 130 -11.77 0.08 5.30
CA ALA A 130 -11.54 1.41 4.73
C ALA A 130 -10.05 1.74 4.53
N VAL A 131 -9.49 1.90 3.33
CA VAL A 131 -8.15 2.53 3.19
C VAL A 131 -8.29 3.91 2.56
N MET A 132 -7.71 4.92 3.20
CA MET A 132 -7.45 6.21 2.57
C MET A 132 -6.03 6.20 2.01
N ALA A 133 -5.87 6.45 0.72
CA ALA A 133 -4.58 6.57 0.06
C ALA A 133 -4.32 8.02 -0.37
N PHE A 134 -3.10 8.49 -0.20
CA PHE A 134 -2.65 9.83 -0.54
C PHE A 134 -1.46 9.78 -1.49
N ALA A 135 -1.44 10.69 -2.46
CA ALA A 135 -0.29 10.99 -3.31
C ALA A 135 -0.20 12.51 -3.50
N GLY A 136 0.64 13.16 -2.69
CA GLY A 136 0.72 14.62 -2.65
C GLY A 136 -0.59 15.25 -2.18
N ASP A 137 -1.24 16.02 -3.04
CA ASP A 137 -2.54 16.65 -2.77
C ASP A 137 -3.74 15.79 -3.20
N GLN A 138 -3.50 14.65 -3.86
CA GLN A 138 -4.54 13.71 -4.21
C GLN A 138 -4.82 12.76 -3.06
N ALA A 139 -6.11 12.51 -2.79
CA ALA A 139 -6.55 11.62 -1.74
C ALA A 139 -7.80 10.87 -2.17
N GLN A 140 -7.84 9.55 -1.97
CA GLN A 140 -8.97 8.72 -2.36
C GLN A 140 -9.23 7.62 -1.33
N ASN A 141 -10.52 7.39 -1.07
CA ASN A 141 -11.01 6.36 -0.16
C ASN A 141 -11.39 5.09 -0.94
N PHE A 142 -10.87 3.95 -0.51
CA PHE A 142 -11.09 2.63 -1.10
C PHE A 142 -11.71 1.69 -0.09
N HIS A 143 -13.00 1.40 -0.27
CA HIS A 143 -13.70 0.39 0.51
C HIS A 143 -13.25 -1.01 0.11
N TYR A 144 -12.92 -1.81 1.11
CA TYR A 144 -12.67 -3.23 0.93
C TYR A 144 -13.96 -4.02 1.10
N SER A 145 -14.26 -4.83 0.09
CA SER A 145 -15.33 -5.82 0.11
C SER A 145 -14.80 -7.10 -0.53
N PRO A 146 -14.90 -8.27 0.12
CA PRO A 146 -14.50 -9.53 -0.49
C PRO A 146 -15.25 -9.76 -1.81
N MET A 147 -14.52 -10.06 -2.89
CA MET A 147 -15.08 -10.36 -4.20
C MET A 147 -14.98 -11.86 -4.47
N GLY A 148 -16.08 -12.60 -4.22
CA GLY A 148 -16.08 -14.05 -4.31
C GLY A 148 -15.09 -14.65 -3.30
N ASN A 149 -14.14 -15.44 -3.77
CA ASN A 149 -13.10 -16.04 -2.94
C ASN A 149 -11.84 -15.17 -2.80
N ALA A 150 -11.78 -14.01 -3.46
CA ALA A 150 -10.62 -13.13 -3.40
C ALA A 150 -10.57 -12.43 -2.02
N THR A 151 -9.44 -12.60 -1.33
CA THR A 151 -9.18 -12.00 -0.02
C THR A 151 -8.54 -10.61 -0.11
N SER A 152 -8.18 -10.18 -1.32
CA SER A 152 -7.59 -8.87 -1.61
C SER A 152 -8.09 -8.31 -2.94
N GLN A 153 -7.91 -7.01 -3.13
CA GLN A 153 -8.26 -6.30 -4.38
C GLN A 153 -7.21 -5.23 -4.68
N ALA A 154 -6.93 -5.00 -5.96
CA ALA A 154 -6.05 -3.93 -6.40
C ALA A 154 -6.79 -2.58 -6.45
N ALA A 155 -6.08 -1.50 -6.14
CA ALA A 155 -6.57 -0.13 -6.19
C ALA A 155 -5.50 0.81 -6.77
N ASN A 156 -5.93 1.96 -7.28
CA ASN A 156 -5.01 2.95 -7.83
C ASN A 156 -5.47 4.40 -7.60
N VAL A 157 -4.48 5.30 -7.51
CA VAL A 157 -4.65 6.75 -7.49
C VAL A 157 -3.74 7.34 -8.55
N THR A 158 -4.31 8.01 -9.56
CA THR A 158 -3.52 8.76 -10.53
C THR A 158 -3.32 10.18 -10.03
N PHE A 159 -2.09 10.70 -10.15
CA PHE A 159 -1.75 12.05 -9.68
C PHE A 159 -0.69 12.71 -10.57
N THR A 160 -0.74 14.03 -10.64
CA THR A 160 0.32 14.84 -11.27
C THR A 160 1.24 15.37 -10.18
N ALA A 161 2.53 15.03 -10.25
CA ALA A 161 3.50 15.48 -9.27
C ALA A 161 3.68 17.00 -9.32
N ARG A 162 3.74 17.64 -8.14
CA ARG A 162 3.92 19.10 -8.01
C ARG A 162 5.35 19.52 -7.67
N ALA A 163 6.17 18.57 -7.22
CA ALA A 163 7.53 18.80 -6.76
C ALA A 163 8.42 17.60 -7.13
N GLU A 164 9.72 17.75 -6.91
CA GLU A 164 10.72 16.69 -7.10
C GLU A 164 10.51 15.51 -6.14
N ARG A 165 9.72 15.69 -5.08
CA ARG A 165 9.33 14.62 -4.16
C ARG A 165 7.85 14.68 -3.86
N THR A 166 7.20 13.53 -3.84
CA THR A 166 5.78 13.40 -3.50
C THR A 166 5.62 12.48 -2.30
N ARG A 167 4.81 12.89 -1.32
CA ARG A 167 4.44 12.05 -0.18
C ARG A 167 3.36 11.07 -0.61
N VAL A 168 3.63 9.78 -0.47
CA VAL A 168 2.64 8.70 -0.56
C VAL A 168 2.30 8.23 0.83
N ALA A 169 1.01 8.07 1.15
CA ALA A 169 0.61 7.64 2.50
C ALA A 169 -0.71 6.87 2.52
N PHE A 170 -0.88 6.08 3.58
CA PHE A 170 -2.06 5.26 3.80
C PHE A 170 -2.48 5.30 5.26
N TYR A 171 -3.79 5.27 5.51
CA TYR A 171 -4.35 4.99 6.84
C TYR A 171 -5.68 4.24 6.74
N SER A 172 -6.08 3.59 7.83
CA SER A 172 -7.42 3.00 7.94
C SER A 172 -8.49 4.08 8.17
N VAL A 173 -9.59 4.04 7.43
CA VAL A 173 -10.69 5.01 7.60
C VAL A 173 -11.47 4.74 8.89
N TYR A 174 -11.54 3.47 9.31
CA TYR A 174 -12.40 3.01 10.39
C TYR A 174 -11.60 2.52 11.60
N TYR A 175 -12.21 2.65 12.78
CA TYR A 175 -11.72 2.04 14.01
C TYR A 175 -12.32 0.65 14.12
N ASN A 176 -11.63 -0.36 13.58
CA ASN A 176 -12.08 -1.74 13.62
C ASN A 176 -11.47 -2.49 14.80
N THR A 177 -12.26 -3.38 15.37
CA THR A 177 -11.84 -4.35 16.38
C THR A 177 -12.11 -5.76 15.90
N ARG A 178 -11.34 -6.71 16.44
CA ARG A 178 -11.56 -8.14 16.17
C ARG A 178 -12.86 -8.59 16.83
N SER A 179 -13.54 -9.54 16.17
CA SER A 179 -14.83 -10.07 16.61
C SER A 179 -14.75 -11.16 17.66
N ASP A 180 -13.56 -11.73 17.90
CA ASP A 180 -13.34 -12.81 18.86
C ASP A 180 -13.01 -12.31 20.28
N ASP A 181 -12.26 -11.21 20.40
CA ASP A 181 -11.90 -10.59 21.68
C ASP A 181 -12.54 -9.21 21.93
N HIS A 182 -13.24 -8.65 20.94
CA HIS A 182 -13.95 -7.38 20.99
C HIS A 182 -13.14 -6.16 21.45
N SER A 183 -11.80 -6.25 21.45
CA SER A 183 -10.95 -5.24 22.06
C SER A 183 -9.65 -5.01 21.30
N SER A 184 -9.13 -6.03 20.63
CA SER A 184 -7.94 -5.88 19.79
C SER A 184 -8.26 -5.05 18.56
N LEU A 185 -7.48 -3.99 18.39
CA LEU A 185 -7.50 -3.17 17.18
C LEU A 185 -7.01 -3.99 15.98
N CYS A 186 -7.69 -3.81 14.85
CA CYS A 186 -7.35 -4.42 13.58
C CYS A 186 -7.70 -3.45 12.44
N GLY A 187 -7.45 -3.87 11.19
CA GLY A 187 -7.90 -3.11 10.03
C GLY A 187 -7.53 -3.74 8.69
N PRO A 188 -7.64 -2.97 7.60
CA PRO A 188 -7.27 -3.44 6.29
C PRO A 188 -5.76 -3.68 6.20
N VAL A 189 -5.40 -4.72 5.46
CA VAL A 189 -4.01 -5.01 5.06
C VAL A 189 -3.71 -4.28 3.77
N ILE A 190 -2.52 -3.70 3.67
CA ILE A 190 -1.98 -3.10 2.44
C ILE A 190 -0.67 -3.78 2.06
N ASP A 191 -0.48 -3.91 0.75
CA ASP A 191 0.66 -4.60 0.16
C ASP A 191 0.85 -4.15 -1.31
N ASP A 192 1.94 -4.57 -1.92
CA ASP A 192 2.31 -4.34 -3.31
C ASP A 192 2.21 -2.87 -3.76
N VAL A 193 2.73 -1.96 -2.94
CA VAL A 193 2.69 -0.53 -3.21
C VAL A 193 3.70 -0.15 -4.29
N ARG A 194 3.21 0.45 -5.38
CA ARG A 194 4.05 0.85 -6.51
C ARG A 194 3.66 2.22 -7.01
N VAL A 195 4.64 3.00 -7.43
CA VAL A 195 4.43 4.28 -8.12
C VAL A 195 5.28 4.28 -9.37
N TRP A 196 4.63 4.42 -10.52
CA TRP A 196 5.31 4.52 -11.82
C TRP A 196 4.81 5.75 -12.58
N GLY A 197 5.72 6.34 -13.37
CA GLY A 197 5.37 7.45 -14.25
C GLY A 197 4.51 6.95 -15.41
N LEU A 198 3.39 7.62 -15.67
CA LEU A 198 2.61 7.37 -16.87
C LEU A 198 3.33 8.03 -18.04
N ASN A 199 3.83 7.21 -18.97
CA ASN A 199 4.32 7.73 -20.24
C ASN A 199 3.09 8.14 -21.03
N GLY A 200 2.90 9.45 -21.21
CA GLY A 200 1.82 9.97 -22.05
C GLY A 200 1.86 9.29 -23.41
N ALA A 201 0.74 8.70 -23.83
CA ALA A 201 0.59 8.24 -25.20
C ALA A 201 0.94 9.43 -26.10
N ALA A 202 1.98 9.26 -26.93
CA ALA A 202 2.22 10.16 -28.04
C ALA A 202 0.90 10.29 -28.79
N GLY A 203 0.29 11.48 -28.77
CA GLY A 203 -1.05 11.67 -29.30
C GLY A 203 -1.14 11.07 -30.71
N LEU A 204 -2.09 10.14 -30.91
CA LEU A 204 -2.51 9.78 -32.26
C LEU A 204 -3.10 11.07 -32.87
N LYS A 205 -2.26 11.84 -33.57
CA LYS A 205 -2.73 12.72 -34.62
C LYS A 205 -3.20 11.81 -35.75
N ALA A 206 -4.45 11.35 -35.67
CA ALA A 206 -5.13 10.78 -36.82
C ALA A 206 -5.28 11.90 -37.85
N SER A 207 -4.35 11.94 -38.80
CA SER A 207 -4.49 12.75 -40.01
C SER A 207 -5.68 12.21 -40.79
N ILE A 208 -6.83 12.89 -40.68
CA ILE A 208 -7.92 12.74 -41.64
C ILE A 208 -7.41 13.34 -42.96
N GLY A 209 -6.83 12.49 -43.79
CA GLY A 209 -6.32 12.85 -45.09
C GLY A 209 -6.62 11.74 -46.09
N LEU A 210 -7.48 12.07 -47.05
CA LEU A 210 -7.68 11.40 -48.35
C LEU A 210 -8.57 10.14 -48.39
N LEU A 211 -9.89 10.36 -48.44
CA LEU A 211 -10.82 9.48 -49.18
C LEU A 211 -11.57 10.32 -50.21
N LEU A 212 -10.87 10.68 -51.29
CA LEU A 212 -11.49 11.15 -52.53
C LEU A 212 -10.87 10.38 -53.69
N GLY A 213 -11.69 9.58 -54.38
CA GLY A 213 -11.39 9.14 -55.74
C GLY A 213 -11.32 7.64 -55.97
N ILE A 214 -12.45 6.93 -55.85
CA ILE A 214 -12.78 5.85 -56.79
C ILE A 214 -14.26 5.97 -57.15
N VAL A 215 -14.55 6.83 -58.11
CA VAL A 215 -15.75 6.75 -58.95
C VAL A 215 -15.24 6.73 -60.38
N SER A 216 -15.78 5.81 -61.19
CA SER A 216 -15.46 5.55 -62.61
C SER A 216 -14.22 4.64 -62.76
N ILE A 217 -14.21 3.51 -63.47
CA ILE A 217 -14.90 3.13 -64.71
C ILE A 217 -15.02 1.58 -64.72
N VAL A 218 -16.23 1.03 -64.74
CA VAL A 218 -16.49 -0.33 -65.24
C VAL A 218 -17.30 -0.16 -66.51
N SER A 219 -16.64 -0.15 -67.66
CA SER A 219 -17.21 -0.39 -68.99
C SER A 219 -16.09 -0.54 -70.01
N LEU A 220 -16.20 -1.60 -70.81
CA LEU A 220 -15.40 -1.98 -71.99
C LEU A 220 -13.98 -2.52 -71.74
N MET A 221 -13.83 -3.84 -71.92
CA MET A 221 -13.24 -4.41 -73.14
C MET A 221 -13.49 -5.92 -73.18
N LEU A 222 -14.07 -6.36 -74.29
CA LEU A 222 -14.20 -7.77 -74.69
C LEU A 222 -12.82 -8.36 -74.94
N PHE A 223 -12.59 -9.60 -74.48
CA PHE A 223 -12.17 -10.76 -75.28
C PHE A 223 -12.42 -12.03 -74.48
#